data_AF-A0A8T7IPB4-F1
#
_entry.id   AF-A0A8T7IPB4-F1
#
_cell.length_a   1.000
_cell.length_b   1.000
_cell.length_c   1.000
_cell.angle_alpha   90.00
_cell.angle_beta   90.00
_cell.angle_gamma   90.00
#
_symmetry.space_group_name_H-M   'P 1'
#
loop_
_entity.id
_entity.type
_entity.pdbx_description
1 polymer ?
#
loop_
_entity_poly.entity_id
_entity_poly.type
_entity_poly.pdbx_seq_one_letter_code
_entity_poly.pdbx_strand_id
1 'polypeptide(L)' 'MKKVTLNFIGDRSEEVAEKFFSWLIDGGLEDVLIEGLSDDQVEVDGVIDIDNQNLEAVIASYLVEDPDELSEDIDDEDD' A
#
# COMPACT_ATOMS: atom_id res chain seq x y z
N MET A 1 4.02 14.26 5.40
CA MET A 1 2.94 13.48 4.76
C MET A 1 2.66 14.05 3.37
N LYS A 2 2.53 13.19 2.36
CA LYS A 2 2.01 13.53 1.03
C LYS A 2 0.57 12.99 0.95
N LYS A 3 -0.32 13.65 0.19
CA LYS A 3 -1.75 13.27 0.10
C LYS A 3 -2.20 13.28 -1.37
N VAL A 4 -2.91 12.23 -1.76
CA VAL A 4 -3.70 12.14 -2.99
C VAL A 4 -5.17 12.14 -2.59
N THR A 5 -6.01 12.88 -3.33
CA THR A 5 -7.46 12.93 -3.08
C THR A 5 -8.19 12.42 -4.32
N LEU A 6 -9.01 11.39 -4.13
CA LEU A 6 -9.95 10.89 -5.14
C LEU A 6 -11.35 11.44 -4.81
N ASN A 7 -12.01 12.06 -5.80
CA ASN A 7 -13.36 12.60 -5.62
C ASN A 7 -14.35 11.82 -6.49
N PHE A 8 -15.38 11.25 -5.87
CA PHE A 8 -16.51 10.65 -6.58
C PHE A 8 -17.59 11.71 -6.79
N ILE A 9 -18.00 11.92 -8.04
CA ILE A 9 -18.99 12.94 -8.43
C ILE A 9 -20.13 12.31 -9.23
N GLY A 10 -21.35 12.80 -9.07
CA GLY A 10 -22.54 12.35 -9.80
C GLY A 10 -23.55 11.59 -8.92
N ASP A 11 -24.52 10.94 -9.57
CA ASP A 11 -25.58 10.22 -8.87
C ASP A 11 -25.00 9.06 -8.04
N ARG A 12 -25.44 8.96 -6.77
CA ARG A 12 -25.02 7.93 -5.81
C ARG A 12 -23.50 7.92 -5.55
N SER A 13 -22.80 9.03 -5.77
CA SER A 13 -21.35 9.10 -5.55
C SER A 13 -20.94 8.79 -4.11
N GLU A 14 -21.77 9.12 -3.13
CA GLU A 14 -21.58 8.79 -1.71
C GLU A 14 -21.49 7.28 -1.49
N GLU A 15 -22.47 6.51 -1.99
CA GLU A 15 -22.47 5.04 -1.90
C GLU A 15 -21.27 4.42 -2.62
N VAL A 16 -20.84 5.00 -3.74
CA VAL A 16 -19.65 4.54 -4.46
C VAL A 16 -18.38 4.79 -3.65
N ALA A 17 -18.28 5.95 -2.98
CA ALA A 17 -17.16 6.27 -2.10
C ALA A 17 -17.08 5.30 -0.92
N GLU A 18 -18.21 5.00 -0.27
CA GLU A 18 -18.28 4.01 0.81
C GLU A 18 -17.87 2.61 0.35
N LYS A 19 -18.32 2.18 -0.84
CA LYS A 19 -17.93 0.88 -1.42
C LYS A 19 -16.45 0.82 -1.76
N PHE A 20 -15.91 1.88 -2.33
CA PHE A 20 -14.47 1.97 -2.60
C PHE A 20 -13.68 1.89 -1.30
N PHE A 21 -14.11 2.61 -0.26
CA PHE A 21 -13.44 2.59 1.04
C PHE A 21 -13.50 1.22 1.69
N SER A 22 -14.66 0.56 1.69
CA SER A 22 -14.77 -0.82 2.19
C SER A 22 -13.92 -1.80 1.37
N TRP A 23 -13.82 -1.60 0.06
CA TRP A 23 -12.93 -2.41 -0.78
C TRP A 23 -11.45 -2.18 -0.45
N LEU A 24 -11.06 -0.93 -0.18
CA LEU A 24 -9.72 -0.55 0.26
C LEU A 24 -9.34 -1.24 1.57
N ILE A 25 -10.20 -1.20 2.58
CA ILE A 25 -9.89 -1.71 3.93
C ILE A 25 -10.07 -3.24 4.04
N ASP A 26 -11.17 -3.79 3.53
CA ASP A 26 -11.57 -5.19 3.83
C ASP A 26 -11.65 -6.08 2.59
N GLY A 27 -11.58 -5.50 1.39
CA GLY A 27 -11.86 -6.21 0.15
C GLY A 27 -10.63 -6.51 -0.72
N GLY A 28 -9.42 -6.36 -0.16
CA GLY A 28 -8.15 -6.72 -0.80
C GLY A 28 -7.62 -5.73 -1.83
N LEU A 29 -8.18 -4.52 -1.93
CA LEU A 29 -7.56 -3.47 -2.74
C LEU A 29 -6.26 -2.96 -2.10
N GLU A 30 -6.15 -2.97 -0.76
CA GLU A 30 -4.90 -2.71 -0.05
C GLU A 30 -3.76 -3.59 -0.55
N ASP A 31 -3.96 -4.91 -0.64
CA ASP A 31 -2.94 -5.85 -1.11
C ASP A 31 -2.45 -5.48 -2.52
N VAL A 32 -3.37 -5.13 -3.42
CA VAL A 32 -3.03 -4.71 -4.79
C VAL A 32 -2.22 -3.40 -4.79
N LEU A 33 -2.51 -2.48 -3.86
CA LEU A 33 -1.74 -1.25 -3.72
C LEU A 33 -0.34 -1.54 -3.15
N ILE A 34 -0.22 -2.42 -2.16
CA ILE A 34 1.06 -2.84 -1.59
C ILE A 34 1.94 -3.46 -2.69
N GLU A 35 1.41 -4.44 -3.42
CA GLU A 35 2.13 -5.13 -4.50
C GLU A 35 2.50 -4.17 -5.65
N GLY A 36 1.61 -3.25 -6.01
CA GLY A 36 1.79 -2.36 -7.15
C GLY A 36 2.65 -1.13 -6.89
N LEU A 37 2.80 -0.72 -5.63
CA LEU A 37 3.55 0.48 -5.23
C LEU A 37 4.88 0.18 -4.53
N SER A 38 5.10 -1.06 -4.08
CA SER A 38 6.38 -1.49 -3.55
C SER A 38 7.35 -1.84 -4.67
N ASP A 39 8.64 -1.57 -4.45
CA ASP A 39 9.74 -1.91 -5.35
C ASP A 39 11.02 -2.28 -4.57
N ASP A 40 12.16 -2.32 -5.24
CA ASP A 40 13.47 -2.65 -4.67
C ASP A 40 13.99 -1.62 -3.65
N GLN A 41 13.39 -0.43 -3.60
CA GLN A 41 13.83 0.67 -2.75
C GLN A 41 12.77 1.09 -1.73
N VAL A 42 11.49 0.88 -2.05
CA VAL A 42 10.35 1.31 -1.24
C VAL A 42 9.46 0.12 -0.94
N GLU A 43 9.19 -0.10 0.35
CA GLU A 43 8.21 -1.08 0.81
C GLU A 43 6.98 -0.36 1.36
N VAL A 44 5.80 -0.79 0.93
CA VAL A 44 4.52 -0.30 1.42
C VAL A 44 3.98 -1.28 2.46
N ASP A 45 3.85 -0.82 3.70
CA ASP A 45 3.40 -1.64 4.85
C ASP A 45 1.90 -1.95 4.81
N GLY A 46 1.14 -1.10 4.11
CA GLY A 46 -0.32 -1.12 4.13
C GLY A 46 -0.93 -0.04 5.02
N VAL A 47 -2.18 -0.24 5.41
CA VAL A 47 -3.03 0.69 6.15
C VAL A 47 -2.69 0.66 7.65
N ILE A 48 -2.16 1.78 8.15
CA ILE A 48 -1.76 1.93 9.55
C ILE A 48 -2.75 2.71 10.42
N ASP A 49 -3.68 3.44 9.80
CA ASP A 49 -4.72 4.21 10.50
C ASP A 49 -5.96 4.38 9.60
N ILE A 50 -7.15 4.41 10.22
CA ILE A 50 -8.45 4.41 9.55
C ILE A 50 -9.42 5.37 10.26
N ASP A 51 -9.98 6.30 9.50
CA ASP A 51 -11.10 7.15 9.91
C ASP A 51 -12.35 6.83 9.09
N ASN A 52 -13.24 6.01 9.67
CA ASN A 52 -14.50 5.63 9.05
C ASN A 52 -15.51 6.78 8.93
N GLN A 53 -15.39 7.84 9.73
CA GLN A 53 -16.33 8.97 9.67
C GLN A 53 -16.06 9.85 8.45
N ASN A 54 -14.78 9.98 8.08
CA ASN A 54 -14.34 10.81 6.95
C ASN A 54 -13.93 9.98 5.72
N LEU A 55 -14.02 8.65 5.79
CA LEU A 55 -13.55 7.72 4.75
C LEU A 55 -12.07 7.96 4.40
N GLU A 56 -11.23 8.14 5.42
CA GLU A 56 -9.79 8.33 5.26
C GLU A 56 -9.02 7.09 5.75
N ALA A 57 -7.98 6.73 5.01
CA ALA A 57 -7.05 5.68 5.38
C ALA A 57 -5.62 6.20 5.20
N VAL A 58 -4.73 5.86 6.13
CA VAL A 58 -3.31 6.23 6.08
C VAL A 58 -2.53 4.98 5.73
N ILE A 59 -1.82 5.02 4.60
CA ILE A 59 -0.91 3.96 4.16
C ILE A 59 0.52 4.37 4.47
N ALA A 60 1.27 3.50 5.14
CA ALA A 60 2.67 3.72 5.45
C ALA A 60 3.58 3.12 4.37
N SER A 61 4.76 3.72 4.21
CA SER A 61 5.85 3.18 3.41
C SER A 61 7.18 3.52 4.06
N TYR A 62 8.18 2.69 3.81
CA TYR A 62 9.54 2.84 4.32
C TYR A 62 10.56 2.49 3.23
N LEU A 63 11.81 2.87 3.46
CA LEU A 63 12.93 2.47 2.61
C LEU A 63 13.32 1.04 2.98
N VAL A 64 13.60 0.23 1.98
CA VAL A 64 14.18 -1.11 2.19
C VAL A 64 15.58 -0.93 2.76
N GLU A 65 15.88 -1.56 3.90
CA GLU A 65 17.23 -1.57 4.48
C GLU A 65 18.14 -2.49 3.65
N ASP A 66 19.17 -1.90 3.02
CA ASP A 66 20.23 -2.52 2.21
C ASP A 66 19.79 -3.52 1.10
N PRO A 67 19.36 -3.02 -0.10
CA PRO A 67 19.01 -3.87 -1.24
C PRO A 67 20.17 -4.70 -1.82
N ASP A 68 21.42 -4.38 -1.46
CA ASP A 68 22.64 -5.00 -1.99
C ASP A 68 23.20 -6.18 -1.15
N GLU A 69 22.71 -6.42 0.08
CA GLU A 69 23.22 -7.50 0.97
C GLU A 69 22.81 -8.92 0.54
N LEU A 70 21.87 -9.09 -0.39
CA LEU A 70 21.40 -10.41 -0.86
C LEU A 70 22.29 -11.08 -1.92
N SER A 71 23.42 -10.46 -2.29
CA SER A 71 24.28 -10.95 -3.40
C SER A 71 25.60 -11.61 -2.98
N GLU A 72 25.93 -11.65 -1.69
CA GLU A 72 27.17 -12.24 -1.17
C GLU A 72 26.91 -13.50 -0.33
N ASP A 73 26.43 -14.58 -0.97
CA ASP A 73 26.49 -15.95 -0.42
C ASP A 73 26.53 -17.00 -1.56
N ILE A 74 27.31 -16.73 -2.61
CA ILE A 74 27.84 -17.80 -3.48
C ILE A 74 29.27 -18.08 -2.99
N ASP A 75 29.37 -18.76 -1.85
CA ASP A 75 30.56 -19.54 -1.55
C ASP A 75 30.44 -20.85 -2.35
N ASP A 76 31.04 -20.82 -3.54
CA ASP A 76 31.55 -22.00 -4.24
C ASP A 76 32.59 -22.67 -3.34
N GLU A 77 32.19 -23.49 -2.37
CA GLU A 77 33.07 -24.52 -1.79
C GLU A 77 32.36 -25.87 -1.63
N ASP A 78 33.09 -26.88 -2.11
CA ASP A 78 33.02 -28.34 -1.85
C ASP A 78 31.99 -29.19 -2.63
N ASP A 79 32.39 -29.79 -3.77
CA ASP A 79 33.18 -31.05 -3.84
C ASP A 79 33.58 -31.42 -5.31
#